data_AF-A0A1Z4QK49-F1
#
_entry.id   AF-A0A1Z4QK49-F1
#
_cell.length_a   1.000
_cell.length_b   1.000
_cell.length_c   1.000
_cell.angle_alpha   90.00
_cell.angle_beta   90.00
_cell.angle_gamma   90.00
#
_symmetry.space_group_name_H-M   'P 1'
#
loop_
_entity.id
_entity.type
_entity.pdbx_description
1 polymer ?
#
loop_
_entity_poly.entity_id
_entity_poly.type
_entity_poly.pdbx_seq_one_letter_code
_entity_poly.pdbx_strand_id
1 'polypeptide(L)'
;MTETKSNRVARRGRLFPEIQWTEEQKNLYISELENHHQRCRVIFERLQPELIKTHHNWFMAVDAESGDYFINQDEEVVTQMCVEKYPKAIPFIFVINETGVAGRI
;
A
#
# COMPACT_ATOMS: atom_id res chain seq x y z
N MET A 1 -52.74 12.76 17.26
CA MET A 1 -51.38 12.91 17.83
C MET A 1 -50.39 12.62 16.71
N THR A 2 -49.62 13.62 16.28
CA THR A 2 -48.66 13.48 15.17
C THR A 2 -47.25 13.39 15.76
N GLU A 3 -46.69 12.17 15.80
CA GLU A 3 -45.30 11.95 16.22
C GLU A 3 -44.35 12.53 15.19
N THR A 4 -43.55 13.50 15.62
CA THR A 4 -42.52 14.12 14.79
C THR A 4 -41.28 13.22 14.81
N LYS A 5 -40.95 12.59 13.67
CA LYS A 5 -39.70 11.81 13.53
C LYS A 5 -38.50 12.72 13.80
N SER A 6 -37.76 12.42 14.86
CA SER A 6 -36.49 13.08 15.19
C SER A 6 -35.43 12.70 14.14
N ASN A 7 -35.03 13.66 13.31
CA ASN A 7 -33.88 13.49 12.41
C ASN A 7 -32.60 13.46 13.25
N ARG A 8 -32.10 12.26 13.56
CA ARG A 8 -30.83 12.08 14.27
C ARG A 8 -29.67 12.49 13.37
N VAL A 9 -29.10 13.67 13.61
CA VAL A 9 -27.87 14.10 12.94
C VAL A 9 -26.71 13.19 13.38
N ALA A 10 -26.15 12.43 12.43
CA ALA A 10 -24.98 11.60 12.69
C ALA A 10 -23.78 12.51 13.00
N ARG A 11 -23.19 12.37 14.19
CA ARG A 11 -21.95 13.08 14.56
C ARG A 11 -20.78 12.49 13.78
N ARG A 12 -20.51 13.02 12.59
CA ARG A 12 -19.35 12.67 11.75
C ARG A 12 -18.12 13.48 12.18
N GLY A 13 -17.65 13.24 13.42
CA GLY A 13 -16.38 13.80 13.89
C GLY A 13 -15.18 13.09 13.25
N ARG A 14 -14.03 13.77 13.18
CA ARG A 14 -12.75 13.10 12.88
C ARG A 14 -12.42 12.12 14.00
N LEU A 15 -11.81 10.99 13.65
CA LEU A 15 -11.35 9.99 14.63
C LEU A 15 -10.23 10.53 15.53
N PHE A 16 -9.35 11.37 14.97
CA PHE A 16 -8.27 12.06 15.67
C PHE A 16 -8.32 13.56 15.35
N PRO A 17 -9.11 14.34 16.10
CA PRO A 17 -9.22 15.79 15.86
C PRO A 17 -7.93 16.55 16.16
N GLU A 18 -7.03 16.00 16.97
CA GLU A 18 -5.74 16.59 17.34
C GLU A 18 -4.70 16.48 16.21
N ILE A 19 -4.83 15.48 15.34
CA ILE A 19 -3.90 15.23 14.24
C ILE A 19 -4.41 15.95 12.99
N GLN A 20 -3.92 17.19 12.79
CA GLN A 20 -4.21 17.99 11.62
C GLN A 20 -2.93 18.30 10.87
N TRP A 21 -2.79 17.73 9.68
CA TRP A 21 -1.66 18.04 8.80
C TRP A 21 -1.89 19.33 8.05
N THR A 22 -0.86 20.16 8.00
CA THR A 22 -0.79 21.30 7.07
C THR A 22 -0.69 20.78 5.63
N GLU A 23 -0.96 21.65 4.66
CA GLU A 23 -0.84 21.27 3.25
C GLU A 23 0.61 20.92 2.87
N GLU A 24 1.58 21.62 3.46
CA GLU A 24 3.01 21.35 3.27
C GLU A 24 3.39 19.96 3.77
N GLN A 25 2.88 19.54 4.93
CA GLN A 25 3.14 18.20 5.49
C GLN A 25 2.56 17.09 4.62
N LYS A 26 1.34 17.29 4.08
CA LYS A 26 0.75 16.33 3.15
C LYS A 26 1.58 16.21 1.87
N ASN A 27 2.00 17.34 1.30
CA ASN A 27 2.76 17.36 0.06
C ASN A 27 4.12 16.68 0.23
N LEU A 28 4.80 16.93 1.36
CA LEU A 28 6.04 16.24 1.69
C LEU A 28 5.82 14.72 1.81
N TYR A 29 4.83 14.30 2.58
CA TYR A 29 4.50 12.88 2.75
C TYR A 29 4.17 12.18 1.41
N ILE A 30 3.36 12.82 0.57
CA ILE A 30 3.01 12.29 -0.77
C ILE A 30 4.27 12.18 -1.63
N SER A 31 5.14 13.19 -1.61
CA SER A 31 6.39 13.15 -2.37
C SER A 31 7.33 12.05 -1.89
N GLU A 32 7.45 11.83 -0.58
CA GLU A 32 8.27 10.75 -0.02
C GLU A 32 7.73 9.37 -0.39
N LEU A 33 6.39 9.20 -0.31
CA LEU A 33 5.72 7.97 -0.70
C LEU A 33 5.90 7.67 -2.19
N GLU A 34 5.75 8.67 -3.06
CA GLU A 34 5.93 8.53 -4.49
C GLU A 34 7.40 8.18 -4.84
N ASN A 35 8.36 8.86 -4.23
CA ASN A 35 9.78 8.55 -4.39
C ASN A 35 10.10 7.12 -3.94
N HIS A 36 9.48 6.65 -2.85
CA HIS A 36 9.63 5.29 -2.39
C HIS A 36 9.01 4.27 -3.36
N HIS A 37 7.77 4.51 -3.80
CA HIS A 37 7.08 3.70 -4.79
C HIS A 37 7.89 3.57 -6.09
N GLN A 38 8.42 4.68 -6.62
CA GLN A 38 9.23 4.67 -7.85
C GLN A 38 10.47 3.78 -7.72
N ARG A 39 11.18 3.84 -6.59
CA ARG A 39 12.35 2.97 -6.35
C ARG A 39 11.96 1.49 -6.32
N CYS A 40 10.88 1.14 -5.63
CA CYS A 40 10.38 -0.24 -5.60
C CYS A 40 9.89 -0.70 -6.99
N ARG A 41 9.25 0.20 -7.74
CA ARG A 41 8.68 -0.10 -9.06
C ARG A 41 9.74 -0.49 -10.08
N VAL A 42 10.91 0.16 -10.07
CA VAL A 42 12.03 -0.23 -10.96
C VAL A 42 12.46 -1.69 -10.74
N ILE A 43 12.46 -2.15 -9.48
CA ILE A 43 12.78 -3.55 -9.15
C ILE A 43 11.67 -4.48 -9.65
N PHE A 44 10.41 -4.12 -9.40
CA PHE A 44 9.26 -4.89 -9.87
C PHE A 44 9.26 -5.04 -11.40
N GLU A 45 9.41 -3.95 -12.15
CA GLU A 45 9.37 -3.95 -13.63
C GLU A 45 10.48 -4.81 -14.24
N ARG A 46 11.63 -4.91 -13.57
CA ARG A 46 12.72 -5.80 -14.00
C ARG A 46 12.35 -7.28 -13.84
N LEU A 47 11.63 -7.65 -12.79
CA LEU A 47 11.33 -9.05 -12.42
C LEU A 47 9.99 -9.53 -12.98
N GLN A 48 9.05 -8.63 -13.22
CA GLN A 48 7.69 -8.90 -13.68
C GLN A 48 7.64 -9.81 -14.92
N PRO A 49 8.42 -9.60 -16.00
CA PRO A 49 8.31 -10.41 -17.22
C PRO A 49 8.67 -11.88 -17.02
N GLU A 50 9.52 -12.19 -16.05
CA GLU A 50 9.92 -13.57 -15.73
C GLU A 50 8.94 -14.21 -14.75
N LEU A 51 8.54 -13.46 -13.72
CA LEU A 51 7.69 -13.97 -12.65
C LEU A 51 6.23 -14.13 -13.07
N ILE A 52 5.72 -13.30 -13.99
CA ILE A 52 4.34 -13.42 -14.48
C ILE A 52 4.07 -14.78 -15.14
N LYS A 53 5.11 -15.44 -15.66
CA LYS A 53 4.99 -16.77 -16.29
C LYS A 53 4.73 -17.89 -15.28
N THR A 54 5.09 -17.69 -14.02
CA THR A 54 5.09 -18.73 -12.98
C THR A 54 4.22 -18.38 -11.77
N HIS A 55 4.07 -17.08 -11.47
CA HIS A 55 3.43 -16.54 -10.27
C HIS A 55 2.38 -15.47 -10.61
N HIS A 56 1.63 -15.66 -11.69
CA HIS A 56 0.57 -14.73 -12.08
C HIS A 56 -0.45 -14.52 -10.96
N ASN A 57 -0.81 -13.27 -10.66
CA ASN A 57 -1.68 -12.83 -9.57
C ASN A 57 -1.18 -13.12 -8.14
N TRP A 58 0.10 -13.44 -7.96
CA TRP A 58 0.69 -13.48 -6.63
C TRP A 58 1.10 -12.08 -6.18
N PHE A 59 1.27 -11.88 -4.89
CA PHE A 59 1.77 -10.65 -4.31
C PHE A 59 3.30 -10.67 -4.22
N MET A 60 3.89 -9.52 -4.47
CA MET A 60 5.33 -9.29 -4.31
C MET A 60 5.55 -8.13 -3.35
N ALA A 61 6.22 -8.39 -2.24
CA ALA A 61 6.75 -7.33 -1.39
C ALA A 61 8.15 -6.95 -1.87
N VAL A 62 8.37 -5.66 -2.12
CA VAL A 62 9.67 -5.12 -2.55
C VAL A 62 10.15 -4.12 -1.52
N ASP A 63 11.40 -4.28 -1.08
CA ASP A 63 12.11 -3.28 -0.28
C ASP A 63 13.13 -2.55 -1.16
N ALA A 64 12.93 -1.24 -1.34
CA ALA A 64 13.83 -0.40 -2.12
C ALA A 64 15.23 -0.21 -1.49
N GLU A 65 15.38 -0.40 -0.17
CA GLU A 65 16.67 -0.16 0.51
C GLU A 65 17.61 -1.37 0.37
N SER A 66 17.11 -2.59 0.59
CA SER A 66 17.89 -3.81 0.40
C SER A 66 17.93 -4.29 -1.06
N GLY A 67 16.90 -3.97 -1.85
CA GLY A 67 16.70 -4.53 -3.18
C GLY A 67 16.15 -5.96 -3.16
N ASP A 68 15.82 -6.49 -1.98
CA ASP A 68 15.20 -7.80 -1.85
C ASP A 68 13.72 -7.74 -2.20
N TYR A 69 13.21 -8.92 -2.60
CA TYR A 69 11.80 -9.12 -2.86
C TYR A 69 11.35 -10.47 -2.30
N PHE A 70 10.07 -10.54 -1.95
CA PHE A 70 9.40 -11.74 -1.46
C PHE A 70 8.13 -11.94 -2.28
N ILE A 71 7.72 -13.20 -2.47
CA ILE A 71 6.56 -13.55 -3.28
C ILE A 71 5.70 -14.53 -2.49
N ASN A 72 4.40 -14.28 -2.43
CA ASN A 72 3.43 -15.21 -1.86
C ASN A 72 2.04 -15.00 -2.50
N GLN A 73 1.18 -16.01 -2.45
CA GLN A 73 -0.23 -15.86 -2.86
C GLN A 73 -1.04 -15.01 -1.88
N ASP A 74 -0.57 -14.91 -0.63
CA ASP A 74 -1.21 -14.15 0.42
C ASP A 74 -0.43 -12.85 0.71
N GLU A 75 -1.13 -11.72 0.65
CA GLU A 75 -0.57 -10.37 0.86
C GLU A 75 -0.02 -10.18 2.28
N GLU A 76 -0.71 -10.71 3.29
CA GLU A 76 -0.29 -10.58 4.68
C GLU A 76 0.97 -11.39 4.92
N VAL A 77 1.04 -12.60 4.35
CA VAL A 77 2.21 -13.47 4.46
C VAL A 77 3.43 -12.84 3.80
N VAL A 78 3.30 -12.28 2.58
CA VAL A 78 4.45 -11.67 1.89
C VAL A 78 4.95 -10.42 2.61
N THR A 79 4.04 -9.65 3.19
CA THR A 79 4.39 -8.48 4.01
C THR A 79 5.14 -8.90 5.26
N GLN A 80 4.65 -9.93 5.95
CA GLN A 80 5.27 -10.48 7.15
C GLN A 80 6.68 -11.01 6.85
N MET A 81 6.88 -11.73 5.74
CA MET A 81 8.21 -12.20 5.32
C MET A 81 9.21 -11.05 5.17
N CYS A 82 8.78 -9.92 4.61
CA CYS A 82 9.64 -8.75 4.47
C CYS A 82 9.96 -8.10 5.82
N VAL A 83 8.95 -7.91 6.68
CA VAL A 83 9.14 -7.28 7.99
C VAL A 83 9.97 -8.16 8.94
N GLU A 84 9.85 -9.49 8.85
CA GLU A 84 10.68 -10.41 9.64
C GLU A 84 12.16 -10.29 9.30
N LYS A 85 12.49 -10.17 8.01
CA LYS A 85 13.87 -9.97 7.57
C LYS A 85 14.35 -8.54 7.83
N TYR A 86 13.46 -7.57 7.62
CA TYR A 86 13.73 -6.15 7.72
C TYR A 86 12.70 -5.46 8.62
N PRO A 87 12.87 -5.47 9.95
CA PRO A 87 11.88 -4.97 10.91
C PRO A 87 11.53 -3.48 10.80
N LYS A 88 12.35 -2.71 10.07
CA LYS A 88 12.15 -1.28 9.83
C LYS A 88 11.78 -0.97 8.38
N ALA A 89 11.74 -1.97 7.50
CA ALA A 89 11.36 -1.76 6.11
C ALA A 89 9.89 -1.42 6.02
N ILE A 90 9.58 -0.54 5.08
CA ILE A 90 8.22 -0.27 4.63
C ILE A 90 8.17 -0.85 3.21
N PRO A 91 7.80 -2.13 3.04
CA PRO A 91 7.75 -2.72 1.72
C PRO A 91 6.61 -2.10 0.90
N PHE A 92 6.83 -1.99 -0.41
CA PHE A 92 5.75 -1.73 -1.35
C PHE A 92 5.25 -3.06 -1.92
N ILE A 93 3.93 -3.27 -1.90
CA ILE A 93 3.31 -4.49 -2.41
C ILE A 93 2.82 -4.28 -3.84
N PHE A 94 3.22 -5.17 -4.73
CA PHE A 94 2.74 -5.25 -6.11
C PHE A 94 2.00 -6.57 -6.35
N VAL A 95 1.08 -6.57 -7.30
CA VAL A 95 0.53 -7.81 -7.85
C VAL A 95 1.31 -8.18 -9.10
N ILE A 96 1.77 -9.43 -9.19
CA ILE A 96 2.46 -9.97 -10.35
C ILE A 96 1.43 -10.22 -11.47
N ASN A 97 1.06 -9.15 -12.15
CA ASN A 97 0.24 -9.11 -13.35
C ASN A 97 0.84 -8.09 -14.33
N GLU A 98 0.15 -7.74 -15.41
CA GLU A 98 0.65 -6.82 -16.44
C GLU A 98 0.85 -5.38 -15.95
N THR A 99 0.17 -4.98 -14.88
CA THR A 99 0.11 -3.59 -14.41
C THR A 99 0.84 -3.34 -13.08
N GLY A 100 1.05 -4.37 -12.27
CA GLY A 100 1.57 -4.27 -10.90
C GLY A 100 0.51 -3.93 -9.85
N VAL A 101 -0.75 -3.74 -10.24
CA VAL A 101 -1.79 -3.15 -9.39
C VAL A 101 -2.83 -4.18 -8.95
N ALA A 102 -3.26 -4.09 -7.69
CA ALA A 102 -4.41 -4.82 -7.15
C ALA A 102 -5.72 -4.06 -7.43
N GLY A 103 -6.74 -4.76 -7.93
CA GLY A 103 -8.06 -4.19 -8.21
C GLY A 103 -8.20 -3.58 -9.60
N ARG A 104 -9.31 -2.86 -9.82
CA ARG A 104 -9.57 -2.10 -11.05
C ARG A 104 -9.36 -0.62 -10.77
N ILE A 105 -8.57 0.05 -11.62
CA ILE A 105 -8.43 1.52 -11.65
C ILE A 105 -9.69 2.12 -12.29
#